data_AF-A0A2E0FEJ8-F1
#
_entry.id   AF-A0A2E0FEJ8-F1
#
_cell.length_a   1.000
_cell.length_b   1.000
_cell.length_c   1.000
_cell.angle_alpha   90.00
_cell.angle_beta   90.00
_cell.angle_gamma   90.00
#
_symmetry.space_group_name_H-M   'P 1'
#
loop_
_entity.id
_entity.type
_entity.pdbx_description
1 polymer ?
#
loop_
_entity_poly.entity_id
_entity_poly.type
_entity_poly.pdbx_seq_one_letter_code
_entity_poly.pdbx_strand_id
1 'polypeptide(L)'
;MRKDKQYEEVSKKRLNNNLKKKFDTTTIGSLSAFEDEFGFLWGHGKKYSDLDDEEKYWREKWSKTRTTILDLGNSNLRAAQSEISQYTISWNRYITNFVIKDSEEL
;
A
#
# COMPACT_ATOMS: atom_id res chain seq x y z
N MET A 1 -10.46 26.53 -16.45
CA MET A 1 -10.95 26.51 -15.06
C MET A 1 -11.69 25.22 -14.66
N ARG A 2 -12.75 24.76 -15.34
CA ARG A 2 -13.49 23.53 -14.92
C ARG A 2 -12.76 22.21 -15.26
N LYS A 3 -12.03 22.17 -16.37
CA LYS A 3 -11.18 21.02 -16.77
C LYS A 3 -9.96 20.84 -15.87
N ASP A 4 -9.34 21.93 -15.44
CA ASP A 4 -8.10 21.90 -14.63
C ASP A 4 -8.38 21.33 -13.24
N LYS A 5 -9.46 21.79 -12.58
CA LYS A 5 -9.93 21.22 -11.31
C LYS A 5 -10.28 19.74 -11.43
N GLN A 6 -10.98 19.33 -12.49
CA GLN A 6 -11.26 17.92 -12.72
C GLN A 6 -9.99 17.10 -12.91
N TYR A 7 -8.97 17.66 -13.56
CA TYR A 7 -7.69 17.00 -13.78
C TYR A 7 -6.90 16.81 -12.48
N GLU A 8 -6.88 17.83 -11.62
CA GLU A 8 -6.26 17.77 -10.30
C GLU A 8 -6.93 16.70 -9.42
N GLU A 9 -8.26 16.65 -9.40
CA GLU A 9 -9.01 15.62 -8.65
C GLU A 9 -8.71 14.19 -9.13
N VAL A 10 -8.64 13.98 -10.46
CA VAL A 10 -8.26 12.68 -11.02
C VAL A 10 -6.82 12.32 -10.66
N SER A 11 -5.91 13.30 -10.69
CA SER A 11 -4.51 13.11 -10.32
C SER A 11 -4.36 12.73 -8.84
N LYS A 12 -5.06 13.42 -7.94
CA LYS A 12 -5.12 13.11 -6.50
C LYS A 12 -5.68 11.71 -6.26
N LYS A 13 -6.82 11.37 -6.87
CA LYS A 13 -7.45 10.05 -6.74
C LYS A 13 -6.50 8.94 -7.21
N ARG A 14 -5.81 9.14 -8.33
CA ARG A 14 -4.82 8.20 -8.85
C ARG A 14 -3.67 7.99 -7.84
N LEU A 15 -3.12 9.08 -7.31
CA LEU A 15 -2.05 8.99 -6.31
C LEU A 15 -2.51 8.26 -5.05
N ASN A 16 -3.68 8.62 -4.50
CA ASN A 16 -4.25 7.97 -3.32
C ASN A 16 -4.47 6.46 -3.51
N ASN A 17 -4.96 6.05 -4.68
CA ASN A 17 -5.13 4.64 -4.99
C ASN A 17 -3.79 3.89 -5.05
N ASN A 18 -2.77 4.51 -5.66
CA ASN A 18 -1.43 3.92 -5.72
C ASN A 18 -0.78 3.84 -4.34
N LEU A 19 -0.96 4.88 -3.53
CA LEU A 19 -0.45 4.93 -2.17
C LEU A 19 -1.10 3.83 -1.32
N LYS A 20 -2.43 3.72 -1.35
CA LYS A 20 -3.16 2.63 -0.67
C LYS A 20 -2.60 1.26 -1.04
N LYS A 21 -2.45 0.97 -2.34
CA LYS A 21 -1.91 -0.30 -2.80
C LYS A 21 -0.50 -0.57 -2.25
N LYS A 22 0.36 0.45 -2.19
CA LYS A 22 1.73 0.31 -1.66
C LYS A 22 1.71 0.03 -0.16
N PHE A 23 0.91 0.76 0.63
CA PHE A 23 0.76 0.50 2.06
C PHE A 23 0.20 -0.91 2.32
N ASP A 24 -0.85 -1.30 1.60
CA ASP A 24 -1.44 -2.65 1.72
C ASP A 24 -0.40 -3.72 1.35
N THR A 25 0.29 -3.57 0.22
CA THR A 25 1.27 -4.55 -0.26
C THR A 25 2.43 -4.70 0.71
N THR A 26 2.98 -3.59 1.20
CA THR A 26 4.09 -3.64 2.16
C THR A 26 3.64 -4.20 3.51
N THR A 27 2.48 -3.78 4.03
CA THR A 27 2.00 -4.24 5.35
C THR A 27 1.61 -5.71 5.33
N ILE A 28 0.77 -6.12 4.37
CA ILE A 28 0.33 -7.51 4.23
C ILE A 28 1.49 -8.40 3.80
N GLY A 29 2.34 -7.94 2.87
CA GLY A 29 3.52 -8.67 2.44
C GLY A 29 4.52 -8.90 3.58
N SER A 30 4.71 -7.92 4.46
CA SER A 30 5.56 -8.07 5.65
C SER A 30 4.99 -9.14 6.59
N LEU A 31 3.68 -9.09 6.87
CA LEU A 31 3.02 -10.09 7.70
C LEU A 31 3.12 -11.50 7.11
N SER A 32 2.96 -11.64 5.79
CA SER A 32 3.14 -12.92 5.09
C SER A 32 4.56 -13.46 5.27
N ALA A 33 5.58 -12.61 5.07
CA ALA A 33 6.98 -13.02 5.27
C ALA A 33 7.25 -13.50 6.71
N PHE A 34 6.65 -12.86 7.72
CA PHE A 34 6.72 -13.34 9.10
C PHE A 34 6.01 -14.68 9.29
N GLU A 35 4.85 -14.87 8.68
CA GLU A 35 4.08 -16.12 8.74
C GLU A 35 4.80 -17.27 8.05
N ASP A 36 5.50 -17.01 6.94
CA ASP A 36 6.25 -18.00 6.19
C ASP A 36 7.50 -18.48 6.95
N GLU A 37 8.27 -17.55 7.54
CA GLU A 37 9.54 -17.87 8.21
C GLU A 37 9.37 -18.28 9.68
N PHE A 38 8.45 -17.64 10.40
CA PHE A 38 8.30 -17.80 11.85
C PHE A 38 6.97 -18.45 12.25
N GLY A 39 6.09 -18.75 11.29
CA GLY A 39 4.75 -19.28 11.56
C GLY A 39 4.73 -20.56 12.39
N PHE A 40 5.79 -21.36 12.32
CA PHE A 40 5.93 -22.58 13.10
C PHE A 40 5.89 -22.33 14.62
N LEU A 41 6.32 -21.15 15.10
CA LEU A 41 6.36 -20.82 16.53
C LEU A 41 4.96 -20.74 17.17
N TRP A 42 3.93 -20.46 16.39
CA TRP A 42 2.55 -20.34 16.86
C TRP A 42 1.59 -21.28 16.14
N GLY A 43 2.11 -22.37 15.56
CA GLY A 43 1.33 -23.36 14.82
C GLY A 43 0.53 -22.75 13.67
N HIS A 44 1.15 -21.88 12.85
CA HIS A 44 0.50 -21.31 11.68
C HIS A 44 -0.13 -22.41 10.79
N GLY A 45 -1.40 -22.24 10.43
CA GLY A 45 -2.18 -23.21 9.66
C GLY A 45 -2.87 -24.31 10.49
N LYS A 46 -2.51 -24.50 11.77
CA LYS A 46 -3.18 -25.45 12.67
C LYS A 46 -4.46 -24.86 13.26
N LYS A 47 -5.41 -25.72 13.65
CA LYS A 47 -6.57 -25.30 14.45
C LYS A 47 -6.12 -25.01 15.87
N TYR A 48 -6.78 -24.07 16.54
CA TYR A 48 -6.44 -23.70 17.92
C TYR A 48 -6.54 -24.88 18.91
N SER A 49 -7.44 -25.83 18.65
CA SER A 49 -7.58 -27.07 19.44
C SER A 49 -6.34 -27.97 19.39
N ASP A 50 -5.54 -27.83 18.34
CA ASP A 50 -4.43 -28.74 18.03
C ASP A 50 -3.08 -28.11 18.41
N LEU A 51 -3.10 -26.91 18.98
CA LEU A 51 -1.91 -26.21 19.46
C LEU A 51 -1.50 -26.71 20.84
N ASP A 52 -0.19 -26.84 21.06
CA ASP A 52 0.35 -27.00 22.40
C ASP A 52 0.29 -25.67 23.18
N ASP A 53 0.64 -25.70 24.47
CA ASP A 53 0.52 -24.52 25.33
C ASP A 53 1.54 -23.41 25.00
N GLU A 54 2.71 -23.78 24.44
CA GLU A 54 3.70 -22.83 23.98
C GLU A 54 3.25 -22.16 22.67
N GLU A 55 2.76 -22.93 21.71
CA GLU A 55 2.18 -22.43 20.46
C GLU A 55 1.00 -21.50 20.73
N LYS A 56 0.11 -21.82 21.70
CA LYS A 56 -0.99 -20.93 22.10
C LYS A 56 -0.47 -19.60 22.64
N TYR A 57 0.53 -19.64 23.52
CA TYR A 57 1.15 -18.43 24.06
C TYR A 57 1.70 -17.54 22.93
N TRP A 58 2.47 -18.12 22.01
CA TRP A 58 3.00 -17.39 20.87
C TRP A 58 1.92 -16.92 19.90
N ARG A 59 0.84 -17.70 19.73
CA ARG A 59 -0.31 -17.34 18.90
C ARG A 59 -1.01 -16.10 19.40
N GLU A 60 -1.21 -15.98 20.71
CA GLU A 60 -1.78 -14.78 21.33
C GLU A 60 -0.89 -13.55 21.11
N LYS A 61 0.43 -13.70 21.32
CA LYS A 61 1.41 -12.63 21.07
C LYS A 61 1.41 -12.20 19.61
N TRP A 62 1.47 -13.15 18.69
CA TRP A 62 1.41 -12.88 17.25
C TRP A 62 0.11 -12.17 16.88
N SER A 63 -1.04 -12.63 17.38
CA SER A 63 -2.34 -12.02 17.09
C SER A 63 -2.39 -10.55 17.52
N LYS A 64 -1.85 -10.23 18.71
CA LYS A 64 -1.74 -8.85 19.19
C LYS A 64 -0.80 -8.02 18.33
N THR A 65 0.39 -8.55 18.02
CA THR A 65 1.38 -7.85 17.20
C THR A 65 0.88 -7.61 15.78
N ARG A 66 0.27 -8.61 15.15
CA ARG A 66 -0.33 -8.52 13.81
C ARG A 66 -1.41 -7.44 13.76
N THR A 67 -2.31 -7.41 14.74
CA THR A 67 -3.33 -6.35 14.86
C THR A 67 -2.68 -4.97 14.96
N THR A 68 -1.66 -4.83 15.82
CA THR A 68 -0.92 -3.58 16.00
C THR A 68 -0.28 -3.09 14.69
N ILE A 69 0.36 -3.99 13.93
CA ILE A 69 0.98 -3.68 12.64
C ILE A 69 -0.08 -3.20 11.63
N LEU A 70 -1.22 -3.89 11.54
CA LEU A 70 -2.31 -3.51 10.64
C LEU A 70 -2.89 -2.14 11.02
N ASP A 71 -3.09 -1.87 12.31
CA ASP A 71 -3.64 -0.60 12.79
C ASP A 71 -2.68 0.56 12.51
N LEU A 72 -1.38 0.37 12.72
CA LEU A 72 -0.35 1.35 12.38
C LEU A 72 -0.31 1.61 10.87
N GLY A 73 -0.32 0.55 10.04
CA GLY A 73 -0.36 0.67 8.59
C GLY A 73 -1.57 1.47 8.09
N ASN A 74 -2.76 1.15 8.63
CA ASN A 74 -3.99 1.86 8.31
C ASN A 74 -3.99 3.32 8.80
N SER A 75 -3.44 3.58 9.99
CA SER A 75 -3.33 4.93 10.55
C SER A 75 -2.41 5.81 9.69
N ASN A 76 -1.22 5.29 9.33
CA ASN A 76 -0.26 5.99 8.50
C ASN A 76 -0.81 6.24 7.08
N LEU A 77 -1.54 5.29 6.50
CA LEU A 77 -2.22 5.50 5.22
C LEU A 77 -3.23 6.65 5.31
N ARG A 78 -4.06 6.70 6.35
CA ARG A 78 -5.04 7.78 6.56
C ARG A 78 -4.34 9.14 6.76
N ALA A 79 -3.26 9.17 7.54
CA ALA A 79 -2.48 10.39 7.74
C ALA A 79 -1.90 10.91 6.42
N ALA A 80 -1.29 10.04 5.62
CA ALA A 80 -0.72 10.41 4.33
C ALA A 80 -1.79 10.86 3.33
N GLN A 81 -2.97 10.22 3.30
CA GLN A 81 -4.09 10.67 2.47
C GLN A 81 -4.63 12.05 2.90
N SER A 82 -4.71 12.30 4.20
CA SER A 82 -5.10 13.61 4.75
C SER A 82 -4.11 14.70 4.35
N GLU A 83 -2.81 14.42 4.47
CA GLU A 83 -1.75 15.34 4.04
C GLU A 83 -1.84 15.63 2.53
N ILE A 84 -1.94 14.60 1.69
CA ILE A 84 -2.10 14.73 0.23
C ILE A 84 -3.32 15.59 -0.15
N SER A 85 -4.41 15.53 0.62
CA SER A 85 -5.61 16.29 0.32
C SER A 85 -5.40 17.81 0.38
N GLN A 86 -4.41 18.27 1.16
CA GLN A 86 -4.07 19.66 1.38
C GLN A 86 -3.22 20.27 0.25
N TYR A 87 -2.66 19.44 -0.64
CA TYR A 87 -1.82 19.89 -1.76
C TYR A 87 -2.57 19.92 -3.09
N THR A 88 -2.12 20.75 -4.02
CA THR A 88 -2.53 20.66 -5.44
C THR A 88 -1.57 19.69 -6.14
N ILE A 89 -2.13 18.63 -6.75
CA ILE A 89 -1.34 17.57 -7.36
C ILE A 89 -1.76 17.42 -8.81
N SER A 90 -0.78 17.53 -9.71
CA SER A 90 -0.93 17.21 -11.12
C SER A 90 -0.11 15.97 -11.47
N TRP A 91 -0.71 15.02 -12.17
CA TRP A 91 0.04 13.89 -12.68
C TRP A 91 0.86 14.34 -13.89
N ASN A 92 2.19 14.21 -13.83
CA ASN A 92 3.06 14.45 -14.98
C ASN A 92 2.94 13.25 -15.92
N ARG A 93 2.10 13.39 -16.96
CA ARG A 93 1.93 12.37 -18.01
C ARG A 93 3.25 12.16 -18.73
N TYR A 94 3.42 10.99 -19.36
CA TYR A 94 4.51 10.81 -20.32
C TYR A 94 4.37 11.85 -21.44
N ILE A 95 5.31 12.78 -21.54
CA ILE A 95 5.37 13.75 -22.62
C ILE A 95 6.19 13.10 -23.73
N THR A 96 5.56 12.81 -24.87
CA THR A 96 6.28 12.36 -26.07
C THR A 96 6.49 13.58 -26.96
N ASN A 97 7.73 14.06 -27.03
CA ASN A 97 8.09 15.14 -27.94
C ASN A 97 8.30 14.54 -29.33
N PHE A 98 7.37 14.76 -30.25
CA PHE A 98 7.57 14.40 -31.65
C PHE A 98 8.36 15.52 -32.32
N VAL A 99 9.57 15.19 -32.79
CA VAL A 99 10.34 16.07 -33.67
C VAL A 99 9.87 15.78 -35.09
N ILE A 100 9.19 16.75 -35.70
CA ILE A 100 8.84 16.68 -37.11
C ILE A 100 10.14 16.99 -37.88
N LYS A 101 10.66 16.02 -38.63
CA LYS A 101 11.65 16.31 -39.66
C LYS A 101 10.87 16.82 -40.86
N ASP A 102 11.01 18.09 -41.17
CA ASP A 102 10.55 18.63 -42.45
C ASP A 102 11.29 17.87 -43.55
N SER A 103 10.54 17.12 -44.35
CA SER A 103 11.03 16.52 -45.58
C SER A 103 11.02 17.61 -46.66
N GLU A 104 12.01 18.48 -46.62
CA GLU A 104 12.43 19.22 -47.81
C GLU A 104 13.76 18.66 -48.30
N GLU A 105 13.88 18.62 -49.63
CA GLU A 105 14.95 18.07 -50.46
C GLU A 105 14.84 16.57 -50.79
N LEU A 106 14.06 16.27 -51.84
CA LEU A 106 14.54 15.60 -53.08
C LEU A 106 13.61 15.95 -54.25
#